data_AF-A0A382PK21-F1
#
_entry.id   AF-A0A382PK21-F1
#
_cell.length_a   1.000
_cell.length_b   1.000
_cell.length_c   1.000
_cell.angle_alpha   90.00
_cell.angle_beta   90.00
_cell.angle_gamma   90.00
#
_symmetry.space_group_name_H-M   'P 1'
#
loop_
_entity.id
_entity.type
_entity.pdbx_description
1 polymer ?
#
loop_
_entity_poly.entity_id
_entity_poly.type
_entity_poly.pdbx_seq_one_letter_code
_entity_poly.pdbx_strand_id
1 'polypeptide(L)'
;MAIDPIGGAARHLFRAAKNGDQGALLPETITPKDVHAAYRVQDALQTLWVDAGAGEVAGWKVALTSKVMQELVGVSQPCEGAIFANRIHHDPAMVAHDEFVNIGVESEIA
;
A
#
# COMPACT_ATOMS: atom_id res chain seq x y z
N MET A 1 -5.97 26.63 -8.75
CA MET A 1 -6.40 25.52 -7.88
C MET A 1 -5.27 25.24 -6.91
N ALA A 2 -5.56 25.13 -5.61
CA ALA A 2 -4.56 24.67 -4.65
C ALA A 2 -4.16 23.22 -5.01
N ILE A 3 -2.87 22.89 -4.86
CA ILE A 3 -2.39 21.53 -5.04
C ILE A 3 -3.04 20.68 -3.93
N ASP A 4 -3.49 19.47 -4.27
CA ASP A 4 -3.94 18.43 -3.35
C ASP A 4 -2.86 17.33 -3.32
N PRO A 5 -1.82 17.43 -2.47
CA PRO A 5 -0.74 16.46 -2.43
C PRO A 5 -1.23 15.07 -2.02
N ILE A 6 -2.17 15.01 -1.07
CA ILE A 6 -2.64 13.75 -0.50
C ILE A 6 -3.45 12.96 -1.52
N GLY A 7 -4.53 13.54 -2.04
CA GLY A 7 -5.34 12.87 -3.04
C GLY A 7 -4.58 12.71 -4.35
N GLY A 8 -3.68 13.64 -4.68
CA GLY A 8 -2.78 13.53 -5.83
C GLY A 8 -1.89 12.29 -5.77
N ALA A 9 -1.21 12.08 -4.65
CA ALA A 9 -0.38 10.89 -4.40
C ALA A 9 -1.20 9.60 -4.41
N ALA A 10 -2.35 9.57 -3.75
CA ALA A 10 -3.23 8.39 -3.74
C ALA A 10 -3.66 7.99 -5.15
N ARG A 11 -4.13 8.96 -5.96
CA ARG A 11 -4.51 8.71 -7.37
C ARG A 11 -3.33 8.28 -8.22
N HIS A 12 -2.14 8.82 -7.98
CA HIS A 12 -0.92 8.43 -8.69
C HIS A 12 -0.59 6.96 -8.42
N LEU A 13 -0.49 6.57 -7.14
CA LEU A 13 -0.19 5.19 -6.74
C LEU A 13 -1.26 4.20 -7.20
N PHE A 14 -2.54 4.58 -7.12
CA PHE A 14 -3.64 3.74 -7.60
C PHE A 14 -3.54 3.45 -9.10
N ARG A 15 -3.24 4.48 -9.92
CA ARG A 15 -3.05 4.32 -11.37
C ARG A 15 -1.82 3.46 -11.69
N ALA A 16 -0.71 3.72 -11.02
CA ALA A 16 0.51 2.93 -11.18
C ALA A 16 0.25 1.44 -10.92
N ALA A 17 -0.45 1.12 -9.82
CA ALA A 17 -0.83 -0.24 -9.50
C ALA A 17 -1.76 -0.87 -10.56
N LYS A 18 -2.75 -0.12 -11.06
CA LYS A 18 -3.66 -0.60 -12.13
C LYS A 18 -2.97 -0.81 -13.47
N ASN A 19 -1.90 -0.07 -13.75
CA ASN A 19 -1.12 -0.19 -14.99
C ASN A 19 -0.03 -1.26 -14.93
N GLY A 20 0.28 -1.78 -13.75
CA GLY A 20 1.39 -2.71 -13.55
C GLY A 20 2.77 -2.02 -13.47
N ASP A 21 2.81 -0.72 -13.14
CA ASP A 21 4.04 0.06 -13.11
C ASP A 21 4.94 -0.38 -11.95
N GLN A 22 6.15 -0.85 -12.24
CA GLN A 22 7.15 -1.20 -11.24
C GLN A 22 7.84 0.04 -10.66
N GLY A 23 7.85 0.17 -9.33
CA GLY A 23 8.65 1.19 -8.63
C GLY A 23 8.20 2.63 -8.87
N ALA A 24 6.89 2.88 -9.03
CA ALA A 24 6.36 4.22 -9.27
C ALA A 24 6.69 5.20 -8.13
N LEU A 25 7.65 6.09 -8.38
CA LEU A 25 8.04 7.14 -7.45
C LEU A 25 7.04 8.30 -7.48
N LEU A 26 6.71 8.83 -6.31
CA LEU A 26 5.89 10.03 -6.20
C LEU A 26 6.67 11.27 -6.71
N PRO A 27 6.07 12.08 -7.60
CA PRO A 27 6.61 13.40 -7.95
C PRO A 27 6.74 14.30 -6.72
N GLU A 28 7.81 15.11 -6.65
CA GLU A 28 8.13 15.95 -5.48
C GLU A 28 6.98 16.83 -4.99
N THR A 29 6.14 17.29 -5.93
CA THR A 29 4.97 18.16 -5.66
C THR A 29 3.86 17.46 -4.89
N ILE A 30 3.82 16.12 -4.90
CA ILE A 30 2.82 15.30 -4.22
C ILE A 30 3.44 14.31 -3.21
N THR A 31 4.76 14.29 -3.05
CA THR A 31 5.45 13.46 -2.05
C THR A 31 5.10 13.92 -0.62
N PRO A 32 4.60 13.02 0.26
CA PRO A 32 4.34 13.35 1.66
C PRO A 32 5.63 13.75 2.38
N LYS A 33 5.55 14.76 3.25
CA LYS A 33 6.73 15.33 3.94
C LYS A 33 6.99 14.72 5.32
N ASP A 34 6.02 14.00 5.86
CA ASP A 34 6.09 13.33 7.14
C ASP A 34 5.21 12.06 7.15
N VAL A 35 5.34 11.27 8.22
CA VAL A 35 4.61 10.01 8.40
C VAL A 35 3.09 10.22 8.50
N HIS A 36 2.63 11.33 9.09
CA HIS A 36 1.19 11.63 9.20
C HIS A 36 0.58 11.90 7.83
N ALA A 37 1.29 12.63 6.95
CA ALA A 37 0.90 12.84 5.57
C ALA A 37 0.93 11.52 4.78
N ALA A 38 1.93 10.66 4.99
CA ALA A 38 2.00 9.34 4.36
C ALA A 38 0.78 8.47 4.72
N TYR A 39 0.37 8.45 5.99
CA TYR A 39 -0.83 7.71 6.40
C TYR A 39 -2.12 8.31 5.82
N ARG A 40 -2.24 9.64 5.71
CA ARG A 40 -3.39 10.25 5.00
C ARG A 40 -3.44 9.89 3.52
N VAL A 41 -2.27 9.73 2.87
CA VAL A 41 -2.21 9.20 1.49
C VAL A 41 -2.69 7.76 1.46
N GLN A 42 -2.26 6.94 2.42
CA GLN A 42 -2.72 5.57 2.56
C GLN A 42 -4.25 5.48 2.74
N ASP A 43 -4.86 6.28 3.61
CA ASP A 43 -6.31 6.31 3.83
C ASP A 43 -7.09 6.68 2.55
N ALA A 44 -6.60 7.70 1.83
CA ALA A 44 -7.17 8.09 0.55
C ALA A 44 -7.01 6.99 -0.51
N LEU A 45 -5.86 6.30 -0.54
CA LEU A 45 -5.62 5.18 -1.44
C LEU A 45 -6.50 3.97 -1.10
N GLN A 46 -6.74 3.70 0.18
CA GLN A 46 -7.66 2.64 0.62
C GLN A 46 -9.07 2.90 0.12
N THR A 47 -9.55 4.14 0.22
CA THR A 47 -10.87 4.54 -0.31
C THR A 47 -10.97 4.22 -1.81
N LEU A 48 -9.95 4.56 -2.60
CA LEU A 48 -9.92 4.25 -4.03
C LEU A 48 -9.97 2.74 -4.32
N TRP A 49 -9.34 1.91 -3.49
CA TRP A 49 -9.39 0.46 -3.64
C TRP A 49 -10.74 -0.13 -3.27
N VAL A 50 -11.37 0.36 -2.20
CA VAL A 50 -12.73 -0.02 -1.81
C VAL A 50 -13.71 0.31 -2.93
N ASP A 51 -13.67 1.53 -3.45
CA ASP A 51 -14.51 1.99 -4.57
C ASP A 51 -14.27 1.16 -5.85
N ALA A 52 -13.05 0.64 -6.03
CA ALA A 52 -12.67 -0.23 -7.13
C ALA A 52 -12.99 -1.72 -6.92
N GLY A 53 -13.70 -2.09 -5.85
CA GLY A 53 -14.17 -3.44 -5.61
C GLY A 53 -13.23 -4.35 -4.82
N ALA A 54 -12.21 -3.80 -4.15
CA ALA A 54 -11.33 -4.61 -3.29
C ALA A 54 -12.06 -5.18 -2.06
N GLY A 55 -13.26 -4.68 -1.75
CA GLY A 55 -14.01 -5.01 -0.54
C GLY A 55 -13.61 -4.13 0.65
N GLU A 56 -14.35 -4.25 1.76
CA GLU A 56 -14.04 -3.52 2.99
C GLU A 56 -12.69 -3.96 3.58
N VAL A 57 -12.14 -3.14 4.48
CA VAL A 57 -10.95 -3.52 5.26
C VAL A 57 -11.33 -4.66 6.20
N ALA A 58 -10.72 -5.82 6.00
CA ALA A 58 -10.97 -7.04 6.76
C ALA A 58 -9.86 -7.35 7.80
N GLY A 59 -8.76 -6.58 7.79
CA GLY A 59 -7.66 -6.73 8.73
C GLY A 59 -6.52 -5.77 8.44
N TRP A 60 -5.43 -5.94 9.20
CA TRP A 60 -4.24 -5.10 9.11
C TRP A 60 -2.98 -5.96 9.09
N LYS A 61 -2.03 -5.56 8.25
CA LYS A 61 -0.68 -6.11 8.15
C LYS A 61 0.28 -5.17 8.85
N VAL A 62 1.18 -5.70 9.67
CA VAL A 62 2.30 -4.92 10.25
C VAL A 62 3.59 -5.31 9.53
N ALA A 63 4.35 -4.32 9.06
CA ALA A 63 5.61 -4.47 8.36
C ALA A 63 6.75 -3.75 9.12
N LEU A 64 8.00 -4.06 8.74
CA LEU A 64 9.20 -3.48 9.36
C LEU A 64 9.23 -3.70 10.88
N THR A 65 8.95 -4.93 11.34
CA THR A 65 8.92 -5.29 12.77
C THR A 65 10.31 -5.49 13.38
N SER A 66 11.34 -5.69 12.55
CA SER A 66 12.74 -5.82 12.98
C SER A 66 13.42 -4.45 13.05
N LYS A 67 14.12 -4.17 14.17
CA LYS A 67 14.95 -2.96 14.33
C LYS A 67 16.00 -2.80 13.23
N VAL A 68 16.63 -3.91 12.83
CA VAL A 68 17.65 -3.88 11.77
C VAL A 68 17.06 -3.40 10.44
N MET A 69 15.85 -3.84 10.11
CA MET A 69 15.15 -3.39 8.90
C MET A 69 14.67 -1.94 9.01
N GLN A 70 14.20 -1.53 10.18
CA GLN A 70 13.82 -0.13 10.44
C GLN A 70 15.00 0.82 10.25
N GLU A 71 16.17 0.48 10.81
CA GLU A 71 17.42 1.23 10.64
C GLU A 71 17.86 1.27 9.18
N LEU A 72 17.78 0.14 8.47
CA LEU A 72 18.17 0.04 7.05
C LEU A 72 17.37 0.98 6.15
N VAL A 73 16.06 1.12 6.39
CA VAL A 73 15.17 1.95 5.56
C VAL A 73 14.89 3.34 6.15
N GLY A 74 15.49 3.67 7.30
CA GLY A 74 15.41 4.99 7.90
C GLY A 74 14.06 5.32 8.55
N VAL A 75 13.34 4.33 9.08
CA VAL A 75 12.11 4.55 9.86
C VAL A 75 12.35 4.28 11.34
N SER A 76 11.60 4.95 12.21
CA SER A 76 11.72 4.81 13.67
C SER A 76 10.69 3.87 14.30
N GLN A 77 9.78 3.31 13.50
CA GLN A 77 8.67 2.48 13.97
C GLN A 77 8.21 1.52 12.86
N PRO A 78 7.51 0.42 13.22
CA PRO A 78 6.80 -0.41 12.25
C PRO A 78 5.76 0.40 11.45
N CYS A 79 5.36 -0.15 10.30
CA CYS A 79 4.31 0.42 9.45
C CYS A 79 3.13 -0.55 9.34
N GLU A 80 1.92 -0.01 9.17
CA GLU A 80 0.71 -0.81 8.99
C GLU A 80 0.07 -0.58 7.61
N GLY A 81 -0.56 -1.61 7.07
CA GLY A 81 -1.30 -1.56 5.81
C GLY A 81 -2.59 -2.37 5.86
N ALA A 82 -3.63 -1.90 5.16
CA ALA A 82 -4.94 -2.55 5.15
C ALA A 82 -4.93 -3.85 4.33
N ILE A 83 -5.64 -4.86 4.83
CA ILE A 83 -6.00 -6.08 4.10
C ILE A 83 -7.46 -5.95 3.68
N PHE A 84 -7.75 -6.10 2.39
CA PHE A 84 -9.11 -5.99 1.86
C PHE A 84 -9.79 -7.35 1.71
N ALA A 85 -11.09 -7.42 2.00
CA ALA A 85 -11.86 -8.65 2.05
C ALA A 85 -11.75 -9.50 0.77
N ASN A 86 -11.83 -8.88 -0.41
CA ASN A 86 -11.80 -9.61 -1.69
C ASN A 86 -10.37 -9.96 -2.16
N ARG A 87 -9.35 -9.69 -1.34
CA ARG A 87 -7.96 -10.08 -1.57
C ARG A 87 -7.48 -11.19 -0.63
N ILE A 88 -8.38 -11.71 0.20
CA ILE A 88 -8.10 -12.85 1.06
C ILE A 88 -8.39 -14.12 0.25
N HIS A 89 -7.39 -15.00 0.16
CA HIS A 89 -7.53 -16.30 -0.48
C HIS A 89 -7.56 -17.38 0.61
N HIS A 90 -8.51 -18.31 0.51
CA HIS A 90 -8.62 -19.45 1.42
C HIS A 90 -7.97 -20.69 0.82
N ASP A 91 -7.44 -21.56 1.69
CA ASP A 91 -6.82 -22.82 1.26
C ASP A 91 -7.84 -23.79 0.63
N PRO A 92 -7.49 -24.46 -0.48
CA PRO A 92 -6.32 -24.23 -1.33
C PRO A 92 -6.52 -23.02 -2.26
N ALA A 93 -5.45 -22.24 -2.48
CA ALA A 93 -5.48 -21.08 -3.36
C ALA A 93 -4.53 -21.25 -4.54
N MET A 94 -5.00 -20.86 -5.73
CA MET A 94 -4.17 -20.60 -6.90
C MET A 94 -4.41 -19.17 -7.32
N VAL A 95 -3.33 -18.41 -7.52
CA VAL A 95 -3.36 -17.02 -7.96
C VAL A 95 -2.51 -16.88 -9.22
N ALA A 96 -2.95 -16.05 -10.16
CA ALA A 96 -2.24 -15.89 -11.42
C ALA A 96 -1.08 -14.91 -11.22
N HIS A 97 0.12 -15.29 -11.65
CA HIS A 97 1.33 -14.48 -11.43
C HIS A 97 1.23 -13.08 -12.07
N ASP A 98 0.53 -12.96 -13.20
CA ASP A 98 0.30 -11.73 -13.94
C ASP A 98 -0.69 -10.76 -13.25
N GLU A 99 -1.36 -11.17 -12.18
CA GLU A 99 -2.14 -10.28 -11.31
C GLU A 99 -1.24 -9.41 -10.40
N PHE A 100 0.07 -9.69 -10.34
CA PHE A 100 1.03 -8.99 -9.48
C PHE A 100 2.12 -8.27 -10.28
N VAL A 101 2.69 -7.22 -9.67
CA VAL A 101 3.70 -6.35 -10.31
C VAL A 101 5.14 -6.75 -9.96
N ASN A 102 5.41 -6.98 -8.68
CA ASN A 102 6.70 -7.44 -8.17
C ASN A 102 6.46 -8.29 -6.92
N ILE A 103 6.09 -9.56 -7.11
CA ILE A 103 5.58 -10.42 -6.05
C ILE A 103 6.71 -10.97 -5.15
N GLY A 104 6.47 -10.93 -3.85
CA GLY A 104 7.25 -11.61 -2.81
C GLY A 104 6.29 -12.30 -1.83
N VAL A 105 6.76 -13.33 -1.14
CA VAL A 105 5.95 -14.11 -0.19
C VAL A 105 6.66 -14.13 1.18
N GLU A 106 5.89 -13.83 2.22
CA GLU A 106 6.34 -13.83 3.62
C GLU A 106 5.44 -14.78 4.43
N SER A 107 6.03 -15.57 5.33
CA SER A 107 5.29 -16.44 6.26
C SER A 107 5.08 -15.73 7.58
N GLU A 108 3.83 -15.56 8.00
CA GLU A 108 3.44 -14.83 9.20
C GLU A 108 2.37 -15.56 10.02
N ILE A 109 2.07 -15.05 11.21
CA ILE A 109 1.01 -15.53 12.09
C ILE A 109 -0.09 -14.48 12.13
N ALA A 110 -1.32 -14.91 11.79
CA ALA A 110 -2.53 -14.11 11.87
C ALA A 110 -3.26 -14.32 13.21
#